data_AF-A0A202F475-F1
#
_entry.id   AF-A0A202F475-F1
#
_cell.length_a   1.000
_cell.length_b   1.000
_cell.length_c   1.000
_cell.angle_alpha   90.00
_cell.angle_beta   90.00
_cell.angle_gamma   90.00
#
_symmetry.space_group_name_H-M   'P 1'
#
loop_
_entity.id
_entity.type
_entity.pdbx_description
1 polymer ?
#
loop_
_entity_poly.entity_id
_entity_poly.type
_entity_poly.pdbx_seq_one_letter_code
_entity_poly.pdbx_strand_id
1 'polypeptide(L)'
;MINPLSKELILPEERRILKTLNKKFKNPNVKYMTYEELNVERQDYYLNYLRHRKLVKTVDYPDSDLLDHRSIGIAPTIEGKHYFEWTSEKFKKILINSVALPIAVTIITNILIKIFSFLFK
;
A
#
# COMPACT_ATOMS: atom_id res chain seq x y z
N MET A 1 6.16 -10.31 -21.14
CA MET A 1 6.34 -9.00 -20.47
C MET A 1 5.59 -9.04 -19.14
N ILE A 2 6.30 -8.95 -18.01
CA ILE A 2 5.68 -8.94 -16.67
C ILE A 2 5.16 -7.53 -16.43
N ASN A 3 3.86 -7.39 -16.14
CA ASN A 3 3.22 -6.11 -15.88
C ASN A 3 3.93 -5.39 -14.71
N PRO A 4 4.45 -4.16 -14.86
CA PRO A 4 5.15 -3.46 -13.79
C PRO A 4 4.29 -3.28 -12.52
N LEU A 5 2.96 -3.27 -12.64
CA LEU A 5 2.03 -3.26 -11.51
C LEU A 5 2.13 -4.51 -10.62
N SER A 6 2.45 -5.67 -11.21
CA SER A 6 2.53 -6.95 -10.47
C SER A 6 3.73 -7.01 -9.52
N LYS A 7 4.79 -6.25 -9.79
CA LYS A 7 5.95 -6.14 -8.88
C LYS A 7 5.70 -5.16 -7.72
N GLU A 8 4.75 -4.23 -7.87
CA GLU A 8 4.46 -3.23 -6.84
C GLU A 8 3.38 -3.67 -5.85
N LEU A 9 2.47 -4.54 -6.26
CA LEU A 9 1.36 -5.04 -5.45
C LEU A 9 1.80 -6.14 -4.49
N ILE A 10 1.50 -5.97 -3.21
CA ILE A 10 1.67 -7.00 -2.19
C ILE A 10 0.58 -8.09 -2.33
N LEU A 11 0.94 -9.33 -2.00
CA LEU A 11 0.07 -10.50 -1.98
C LEU A 11 -1.07 -10.36 -0.94
N PRO A 12 -2.14 -11.17 -1.01
CA PRO A 12 -3.25 -11.09 -0.06
C PRO A 12 -2.84 -11.21 1.41
N GLU A 13 -1.93 -12.12 1.74
CA GLU A 13 -1.44 -12.30 3.11
C GLU A 13 -0.55 -11.15 3.59
N GLU A 14 0.35 -10.66 2.73
CA GLU A 14 1.14 -9.45 3.00
C GLU A 14 0.23 -8.24 3.25
N ARG A 15 -0.85 -8.13 2.47
CA ARG A 15 -1.88 -7.10 2.65
C ARG A 15 -2.59 -7.26 3.98
N ARG A 16 -2.95 -8.49 4.38
CA ARG A 16 -3.57 -8.78 5.68
C ARG A 16 -2.66 -8.29 6.81
N ILE A 17 -1.39 -8.71 6.81
CA ILE A 17 -0.38 -8.33 7.81
C ILE A 17 -0.24 -6.81 7.89
N LEU A 18 0.01 -6.14 6.76
CA LEU A 18 0.23 -4.69 6.74
C LEU A 18 -1.02 -3.90 7.14
N LYS A 19 -2.22 -4.35 6.78
CA LYS A 19 -3.48 -3.73 7.24
C LYS A 19 -3.68 -3.89 8.74
N THR A 20 -3.40 -5.07 9.30
CA THR A 20 -3.51 -5.34 10.73
C THR A 20 -2.57 -4.43 11.52
N LEU A 21 -1.30 -4.33 11.08
CA LEU A 21 -0.33 -3.40 11.64
C LEU A 21 -0.83 -1.96 11.56
N ASN A 22 -1.19 -1.48 10.37
CA ASN A 22 -1.65 -0.10 10.21
C ASN A 22 -2.90 0.20 11.04
N LYS A 23 -3.81 -0.76 11.23
CA LYS A 23 -5.00 -0.59 12.08
C LYS A 23 -4.61 -0.42 13.55
N LYS A 24 -3.74 -1.27 14.09
CA LYS A 24 -3.33 -1.20 15.51
C LYS A 24 -2.50 0.05 15.79
N PHE A 25 -1.59 0.42 14.88
CA PHE A 25 -0.73 1.59 14.99
C PHE A 25 -1.43 2.93 14.71
N LYS A 26 -2.76 2.94 14.51
CA LYS A 26 -3.56 4.18 14.64
C LYS A 26 -3.58 4.70 16.07
N ASN A 27 -3.41 3.82 17.06
CA ASN A 27 -3.26 4.22 18.45
C ASN A 27 -1.81 4.67 18.69
N PRO A 28 -1.55 5.93 19.05
CA PRO A 28 -0.19 6.44 19.25
C PRO A 28 0.55 5.79 20.42
N ASN A 29 -0.16 5.14 21.34
CA ASN A 29 0.43 4.44 22.48
C ASN A 29 1.02 3.07 22.11
N VAL A 30 0.68 2.54 20.92
CA VAL A 30 1.20 1.26 20.44
C VAL A 30 2.56 1.46 19.79
N LYS A 31 3.60 0.80 20.34
CA LYS A 31 4.99 0.91 19.85
C LYS A 31 5.44 -0.28 19.00
N TYR A 32 4.89 -1.46 19.26
CA TYR A 32 5.19 -2.71 18.57
C TYR A 32 3.95 -3.62 18.60
N MET A 33 3.98 -4.68 17.79
CA MET A 33 3.06 -5.82 17.86
C MET A 33 3.89 -7.11 17.87
N THR A 34 3.52 -8.10 18.69
CA THR A 34 4.24 -9.38 18.73
C THR A 34 3.89 -10.26 17.52
N TYR A 35 4.70 -11.28 17.25
CA TYR A 35 4.42 -12.26 16.19
C TYR A 35 3.12 -13.04 16.47
N GLU A 36 2.86 -13.34 17.74
CA GLU A 36 1.64 -14.00 18.21
C GLU A 36 0.41 -13.13 17.99
N GLU A 37 0.47 -11.84 18.33
CA GLU A 37 -0.62 -10.89 18.07
C GLU A 37 -0.92 -10.73 16.56
N LEU A 38 0.09 -10.90 15.71
CA LEU A 38 -0.06 -10.88 14.25
C LEU A 38 -0.59 -12.20 13.67
N ASN A 39 -0.58 -13.26 14.47
CA ASN A 39 -0.77 -14.64 14.04
C ASN A 39 0.14 -14.99 12.85
N VAL A 40 1.45 -14.77 13.01
CA VAL A 40 2.49 -15.11 12.02
C VAL A 40 3.71 -15.69 12.72
N GLU A 41 4.43 -16.56 12.03
CA GLU A 41 5.69 -17.11 12.54
C GLU A 41 6.84 -16.11 12.40
N ARG A 42 7.91 -16.28 13.19
CA ARG A 42 9.11 -15.41 13.09
C ARG A 42 9.78 -15.47 11.71
N GLN A 43 9.76 -16.65 11.08
CA GLN A 43 10.33 -16.91 9.76
C GLN A 43 9.28 -16.81 8.64
N ASP A 44 8.11 -16.24 8.92
CA ASP A 44 7.03 -16.10 7.94
C ASP A 44 7.52 -15.41 6.65
N TYR A 45 7.25 -16.07 5.52
CA TYR A 45 7.68 -15.62 4.20
C TYR A 45 7.14 -14.24 3.87
N TYR A 46 5.86 -13.98 4.14
CA TYR A 46 5.18 -12.73 3.80
C TYR A 46 5.69 -11.57 4.66
N LEU A 47 5.95 -11.82 5.95
CA LEU A 47 6.54 -10.84 6.84
C LEU A 47 7.98 -10.48 6.40
N ASN A 48 8.78 -11.47 6.02
CA ASN A 48 10.13 -11.23 5.50
C ASN A 48 10.10 -10.44 4.18
N TYR A 49 9.15 -10.73 3.29
CA TYR A 49 8.97 -9.95 2.07
C TYR A 49 8.59 -8.49 2.36
N LEU A 50 7.68 -8.24 3.30
CA LEU A 50 7.33 -6.89 3.75
C LEU A 50 8.53 -6.14 4.34
N ARG A 51 9.41 -6.82 5.09
CA ARG A 51 10.67 -6.25 5.60
C ARG A 51 11.62 -5.89 4.47
N HIS A 52 11.80 -6.80 3.51
CA HIS A 52 12.67 -6.56 2.35
C HIS A 52 12.21 -5.34 1.54
N ARG A 53 10.89 -5.12 1.44
CA ARG A 53 10.29 -3.94 0.83
C ARG A 53 10.28 -2.69 1.71
N LYS A 54 10.87 -2.74 2.90
CA LYS A 54 10.91 -1.65 3.89
C LYS A 54 9.52 -1.15 4.28
N LEU A 55 8.50 -2.01 4.25
CA LEU A 55 7.13 -1.67 4.68
C LEU A 55 6.91 -1.94 6.17
N VAL A 56 7.71 -2.83 6.75
CA VAL A 56 7.69 -3.12 8.19
C VAL A 56 9.13 -3.19 8.71
N LYS A 57 9.28 -2.95 10.02
CA LYS A 57 10.55 -3.03 10.74
C LYS A 57 10.39 -3.85 12.01
N THR A 58 11.49 -4.43 12.46
CA THR A 58 11.59 -5.04 13.79
C THR A 58 11.87 -3.95 14.83
N VAL A 59 11.32 -4.12 16.02
CA VAL A 59 11.48 -3.20 17.15
C VAL A 59 11.83 -4.03 18.37
N ASP A 60 12.97 -3.75 18.98
CA ASP A 60 13.34 -4.37 20.25
C ASP A 60 12.48 -3.77 21.36
N TYR A 61 11.97 -4.61 22.25
CA TYR A 61 11.28 -4.18 23.46
C TYR A 61 11.76 -4.97 24.67
N PRO A 62 11.77 -4.35 25.87
CA PRO A 62 12.11 -5.05 27.09
C PRO A 62 11.04 -6.10 27.37
N ASP A 63 11.47 -7.35 27.54
CA ASP A 63 10.60 -8.39 28.04
C ASP A 63 10.46 -8.22 29.56
N SER A 64 9.24 -8.12 30.07
CA SER A 64 9.01 -7.79 31.49
C SER A 64 9.53 -8.86 32.43
N ASP A 65 9.66 -10.09 31.93
CA ASP A 65 9.85 -11.28 32.76
C ASP A 65 11.31 -11.77 32.75
N LEU A 66 12.16 -11.20 31.88
CA LEU A 66 13.56 -11.59 31.71
C LEU A 66 14.42 -10.34 31.49
N LEU A 67 15.04 -9.85 32.58
CA LEU A 67 15.81 -8.59 32.65
C LEU A 67 16.94 -8.47 31.60
N ASP A 68 17.37 -9.57 30.98
CA ASP A 68 18.44 -9.61 29.98
C ASP A 68 17.99 -10.08 28.58
N HIS A 69 16.70 -10.30 28.33
CA HIS A 69 16.22 -10.76 27.03
C HIS A 69 15.44 -9.64 26.33
N ARG A 70 15.98 -9.18 25.21
CA ARG A 70 15.27 -8.27 24.31
C ARG A 70 14.35 -9.10 23.41
N SER A 71 13.06 -8.86 23.53
CA SER A 71 12.07 -9.46 22.64
C SER A 71 11.89 -8.61 21.39
N ILE A 72 11.56 -9.27 20.28
CA ILE A 72 11.47 -8.63 18.95
C ILE A 72 9.99 -8.49 18.60
N GLY A 73 9.55 -7.24 18.42
CA GLY A 73 8.23 -6.88 17.92
C GLY A 73 8.30 -6.37 16.49
N ILE A 74 7.13 -6.12 15.91
CA ILE A 74 6.96 -5.64 14.54
C ILE A 74 6.22 -4.31 14.55
N ALA A 75 6.68 -3.37 13.73
CA ALA A 75 6.00 -2.10 13.49
C ALA A 75 6.00 -1.75 12.00
N PRO A 76 4.97 -1.05 11.49
CA PRO A 76 5.01 -0.50 10.15
C PRO A 76 6.03 0.65 10.08
N THR A 77 6.71 0.77 8.94
CA THR A 77 7.51 1.96 8.61
C THR A 77 6.62 3.12 8.17
N ILE A 78 7.19 4.28 7.88
CA ILE A 78 6.42 5.41 7.33
C ILE A 78 5.85 5.00 5.96
N GLU A 79 6.68 4.35 5.14
CA GLU A 79 6.29 3.81 3.84
C GLU A 79 5.19 2.75 3.97
N GLY A 80 5.29 1.86 4.96
CA GLY A 80 4.25 0.87 5.26
C GLY A 80 2.91 1.49 5.67
N LYS A 81 2.93 2.57 6.45
CA LYS A 81 1.73 3.30 6.86
C LYS A 81 1.00 3.91 5.67
N HIS A 82 1.73 4.50 4.73
CA HIS A 82 1.16 5.19 3.57
C HIS A 82 1.05 4.33 2.30
N TYR A 83 1.45 3.05 2.35
CA TYR A 83 1.48 2.17 1.18
C TYR A 83 0.15 2.11 0.40
N PHE A 84 -0.98 1.99 1.12
CA PHE A 84 -2.30 1.87 0.47
C PHE A 84 -2.80 3.19 -0.11
N GLU A 85 -2.45 4.32 0.50
CA GLU A 85 -2.78 5.65 0.00
C GLU A 85 -2.02 5.90 -1.31
N TRP A 86 -0.71 5.72 -1.26
CA TRP A 86 0.16 5.86 -2.44
C TRP A 86 -0.25 4.92 -3.58
N THR A 87 -0.57 3.66 -3.28
CA THR A 87 -1.03 2.70 -4.30
C THR A 87 -2.37 3.13 -4.91
N SER A 88 -3.31 3.62 -4.09
CA SER A 88 -4.60 4.14 -4.56
C SER A 88 -4.43 5.36 -5.47
N GLU A 89 -3.56 6.30 -5.11
CA GLU A 89 -3.25 7.47 -5.93
C GLU A 89 -2.64 7.11 -7.28
N LYS A 90 -1.69 6.16 -7.29
CA LYS A 90 -1.13 5.62 -8.54
C LYS A 90 -2.22 5.00 -9.42
N PHE A 91 -3.10 4.19 -8.84
CA PHE A 91 -4.21 3.58 -9.58
C PHE A 91 -5.16 4.63 -10.16
N LYS A 92 -5.52 5.65 -9.37
CA LYS A 92 -6.34 6.78 -9.84
C LYS A 92 -5.66 7.51 -11.00
N LYS A 93 -4.36 7.81 -10.90
CA LYS A 93 -3.60 8.49 -11.96
C LYS A 93 -3.59 7.68 -13.25
N ILE A 94 -3.40 6.36 -13.16
CA ILE A 94 -3.43 5.46 -14.33
C ILE A 94 -4.83 5.46 -14.96
N LEU A 95 -5.90 5.33 -14.16
CA LEU A 95 -7.28 5.38 -14.64
C LEU A 95 -7.61 6.71 -15.34
N ILE A 96 -7.20 7.82 -14.76
CA ILE A 96 -7.43 9.15 -15.33
C ILE A 96 -6.70 9.28 -16.67
N ASN A 97 -5.41 8.93 -16.71
CA ASN A 97 -4.59 9.09 -17.90
C ASN A 97 -4.96 8.12 -19.03
N SER A 98 -5.39 6.90 -18.69
CA SER A 98 -5.60 5.85 -19.69
C SER A 98 -7.04 5.72 -20.15
N VAL A 99 -8.01 6.14 -19.33
CA VAL A 99 -9.44 5.94 -19.62
C VAL A 99 -10.17 7.27 -19.65
N ALA A 100 -10.11 8.07 -18.58
CA ALA A 100 -10.92 9.27 -18.47
C ALA A 100 -10.50 10.37 -19.47
N LEU A 101 -9.20 10.61 -19.60
CA LEU A 101 -8.65 11.63 -20.50
C LEU A 101 -8.98 11.35 -21.98
N PRO A 102 -8.73 10.15 -22.53
CA PRO A 102 -9.11 9.83 -23.91
C PRO A 102 -10.61 10.01 -24.18
N ILE A 103 -11.48 9.57 -23.26
CA ILE A 103 -12.94 9.73 -23.39
C ILE A 103 -13.31 11.22 -23.42
N ALA A 104 -12.77 12.01 -22.49
CA ALA A 104 -13.03 13.45 -22.45
C ALA A 104 -12.60 14.15 -23.73
N VAL A 105 -11.41 13.81 -24.25
CA VAL A 105 -10.89 14.34 -25.52
C VAL A 105 -11.86 14.00 -26.67
N THR A 106 -12.27 12.73 -26.82
CA THR A 106 -13.20 12.32 -27.88
C THR A 106 -14.53 13.07 -27.83
N ILE A 107 -15.09 13.27 -26.63
CA ILE A 107 -16.35 14.01 -26.46
C ILE A 107 -16.18 15.47 -26.90
N ILE A 108 -15.13 16.14 -26.43
CA ILE A 108 -14.84 17.54 -26.78
C ILE A 108 -14.63 17.68 -28.29
N THR A 109 -13.84 16.79 -28.90
CA THR A 109 -13.58 16.81 -30.35
C THR A 109 -14.86 16.61 -31.15
N ASN A 110 -15.73 15.68 -30.76
CA ASN A 110 -17.02 15.46 -31.44
C ASN A 110 -17.96 16.67 -31.32
N ILE A 111 -17.98 17.36 -30.18
CA ILE A 111 -18.75 18.59 -30.00
C ILE A 111 -18.22 19.69 -30.93
N LEU A 112 -16.89 19.88 -30.95
CA LEU A 112 -16.26 20.88 -31.81
C LEU A 112 -16.54 20.63 -33.29
N ILE A 113 -16.42 19.37 -33.75
CA ILE A 113 -16.74 18.99 -35.14
C ILE A 113 -18.20 19.32 -35.49
N LYS A 114 -19.14 19.02 -34.59
CA LYS A 114 -20.57 19.33 -34.82
C LYS A 114 -20.83 20.84 -34.91
N ILE A 115 -20.19 21.64 -34.05
CA ILE A 115 -20.33 23.10 -34.07
C ILE A 115 -19.73 23.67 -35.36
N PHE A 116 -18.54 23.22 -35.75
CA PHE A 116 -17.89 23.66 -36.99
C PHE A 116 -18.73 23.30 -38.22
N SER A 117 -19.23 22.06 -38.27
CA SER A 117 -20.13 21.61 -39.34
C SER A 117 -21.45 22.38 -39.39
N PHE A 118 -21.90 22.96 -38.29
CA PHE A 118 -23.12 23.77 -38.23
C PHE A 118 -22.86 25.23 -38.67
N LEU A 119 -21.72 25.79 -38.30
CA LEU A 119 -21.34 27.18 -38.61
C LEU A 119 -20.90 27.40 -40.07
N PHE A 120 -20.35 26.36 -40.72
CA PHE A 120 -19.86 26.42 -42.10
C PHE A 120 -20.80 25.72 -43.10
N LYS A 121 -22.08 25.58 -42.74
CA LYS A 121 -23.15 25.09 -43.61
C LYS A 121 -23.89 26.27 -44.23
#